data_AF-A0A401TP73-F1
#
_entry.id   AF-A0A401TP73-F1
#
_cell.length_a   1.000
_cell.length_b   1.000
_cell.length_c   1.000
_cell.angle_alpha   90.00
_cell.angle_beta   90.00
_cell.angle_gamma   90.00
#
_symmetry.space_group_name_H-M   'P 1'
#
loop_
_entity.id
_entity.type
_entity.pdbx_description
1 polymer ?
#
loop_
_entity_poly.entity_id
_entity_poly.type
_entity_poly.pdbx_seq_one_letter_code
_entity_poly.pdbx_strand_id
1 'polypeptide(L)'
;MVTDRHRNIYEGAAGKRRLDQPADMTTDSVFAIFSTTKAITGTAVLQLVEEGKLDLDAPAKTYAPDIGRLQVIEGFDDKGEPRLRAPKRDITTRMLMVHSAGLSYDFINHTYNRLAQEKGQPSVIT
;
A
#
# COMPACT_ATOMS: atom_id res chain seq x y z
N MET A 1 2.61 -19.33 -13.24
CA MET A 1 2.21 -19.43 -14.65
C MET A 1 3.00 -18.43 -15.47
N VAL A 2 3.57 -18.85 -16.60
CA VAL A 2 4.17 -17.98 -17.62
C VAL A 2 3.31 -18.12 -18.86
N THR A 3 2.80 -17.03 -19.40
CA THR A 3 1.85 -17.03 -20.53
C THR A 3 2.19 -15.95 -21.54
N ASP A 4 1.80 -16.17 -22.79
CA ASP A 4 1.80 -15.16 -23.84
C ASP A 4 0.39 -15.04 -24.44
N ARG A 5 0.28 -14.40 -25.62
CA ARG A 5 -1.00 -14.22 -26.35
C ARG A 5 -1.65 -15.54 -26.78
N HIS A 6 -0.86 -16.57 -27.03
CA HIS A 6 -1.31 -17.78 -27.70
C HIS A 6 -1.49 -18.95 -26.73
N ARG A 7 -0.70 -19.01 -25.65
CA ARG A 7 -0.74 -20.14 -24.72
C ARG A 7 -0.10 -19.84 -23.37
N ASN A 8 -0.46 -20.69 -22.41
CA ASN A 8 0.35 -20.92 -21.22
C ASN A 8 1.62 -21.65 -21.63
N ILE A 9 2.77 -21.01 -21.47
CA ILE A 9 4.09 -21.58 -21.74
C ILE A 9 4.47 -22.55 -20.61
N TYR A 10 4.13 -22.19 -19.38
CA TYR A 10 4.42 -23.01 -18.20
C TYR A 10 3.42 -22.76 -17.06
N GLU A 11 2.98 -23.84 -16.42
CA GLU A 11 2.24 -23.81 -15.16
C GLU A 11 2.67 -25.01 -14.31
N GLY A 12 2.91 -24.79 -13.02
CA GLY A 12 3.38 -25.83 -12.12
C GLY A 12 3.48 -25.32 -10.69
N ALA A 13 3.59 -26.27 -9.76
CA ALA A 13 3.80 -26.03 -8.34
C ALA A 13 4.91 -26.97 -7.84
N ALA A 14 5.61 -26.56 -6.78
CA ALA A 14 6.69 -27.34 -6.20
C ALA A 14 6.76 -27.13 -4.68
N GLY A 15 7.27 -28.14 -3.97
CA GLY A 15 7.48 -28.10 -2.53
C GLY A 15 6.23 -28.43 -1.71
N LYS A 16 6.31 -28.18 -0.40
CA LYS A 16 5.23 -28.40 0.57
C LYS A 16 4.58 -27.07 0.95
N ARG A 17 3.25 -27.04 1.02
CA ARG A 17 2.46 -25.87 1.48
C ARG A 17 2.67 -25.58 2.96
N ARG A 18 2.92 -26.63 3.75
CA ARG A 18 3.17 -26.56 5.19
C ARG A 18 4.38 -27.40 5.53
N LEU A 19 5.22 -26.92 6.45
CA LEU A 19 6.40 -27.67 6.90
C LEU A 19 6.05 -28.70 7.97
N ASP A 20 4.96 -28.49 8.72
CA ASP A 20 4.50 -29.34 9.81
C ASP A 20 3.50 -30.41 9.37
N GLN A 21 3.08 -30.41 8.10
CA GLN A 21 2.08 -31.33 7.56
C GLN A 21 2.50 -31.82 6.17
N PRO A 22 2.14 -33.06 5.78
CA PRO A 22 2.40 -33.57 4.44
C PRO A 22 1.40 -32.98 3.44
N ALA A 23 1.39 -31.65 3.28
CA ALA A 23 0.57 -30.94 2.31
C ALA A 23 1.44 -30.46 1.16
N ASP A 24 1.26 -31.04 -0.03
CA ASP A 24 1.95 -30.60 -1.24
C ASP A 24 1.46 -29.22 -1.70
N MET A 25 2.35 -28.47 -2.35
CA MET A 25 1.95 -27.27 -3.06
C MET A 25 1.22 -27.64 -4.34
N THR A 26 0.16 -26.90 -4.62
CA THR A 26 -0.65 -27.05 -5.83
C THR A 26 -0.79 -25.72 -6.55
N THR A 27 -1.18 -25.73 -7.82
CA THR A 27 -1.38 -24.49 -8.60
C THR A 27 -2.58 -23.68 -8.12
N ASP A 28 -3.49 -24.28 -7.35
CA ASP A 28 -4.66 -23.67 -6.72
C ASP A 28 -4.47 -23.36 -5.22
N SER A 29 -3.25 -23.53 -4.68
CA SER A 29 -2.96 -23.19 -3.30
C SER A 29 -3.19 -21.69 -3.03
N VAL A 30 -3.94 -21.40 -1.97
CA VAL A 30 -4.26 -20.01 -1.56
C VAL A 30 -3.12 -19.43 -0.74
N PHE A 31 -2.65 -18.25 -1.14
CA PHE A 31 -1.59 -17.49 -0.49
C PHE A 31 -2.06 -16.11 -0.03
N ALA A 32 -1.46 -15.61 1.05
CA ALA A 32 -1.44 -14.18 1.32
C ALA A 32 -0.49 -13.52 0.29
N ILE A 33 -1.05 -12.76 -0.65
CA ILE A 33 -0.27 -12.14 -1.74
C ILE A 33 0.35 -10.78 -1.34
N PHE A 34 0.08 -10.31 -0.12
CA PHE A 34 0.61 -9.06 0.45
C PHE A 34 0.53 -7.88 -0.53
N SER A 35 1.65 -7.21 -0.82
CA SER A 35 1.67 -6.02 -1.67
C SER A 35 1.32 -6.28 -3.14
N THR A 36 1.31 -7.53 -3.61
CA THR A 36 0.81 -7.87 -4.95
C THR A 36 -0.66 -7.45 -5.13
N THR A 37 -1.43 -7.32 -4.03
CA THR A 37 -2.78 -6.72 -4.03
C THR A 37 -2.82 -5.34 -4.69
N LYS A 38 -1.73 -4.55 -4.63
CA LYS A 38 -1.67 -3.21 -5.25
C LYS A 38 -1.96 -3.22 -6.75
N ALA A 39 -1.59 -4.28 -7.47
CA ALA A 39 -1.89 -4.41 -8.90
C ALA A 39 -3.41 -4.50 -9.15
N ILE A 40 -4.12 -5.27 -8.31
CA ILE A 40 -5.58 -5.41 -8.37
C ILE A 40 -6.25 -4.08 -8.01
N THR A 41 -5.79 -3.43 -6.94
CA THR A 41 -6.27 -2.10 -6.55
C THR A 41 -6.06 -1.08 -7.67
N GLY A 42 -4.91 -1.10 -8.34
CA GLY A 42 -4.63 -0.21 -9.45
C GLY A 42 -5.55 -0.42 -10.64
N THR A 43 -5.85 -1.67 -11.00
CA THR A 43 -6.86 -2.00 -12.02
C THR A 43 -8.23 -1.42 -11.64
N ALA A 44 -8.68 -1.62 -10.39
CA ALA A 44 -9.96 -1.08 -9.93
C ALA A 44 -10.01 0.46 -9.97
N VAL A 45 -8.92 1.13 -9.60
CA VAL A 45 -8.80 2.59 -9.72
C VAL A 45 -8.93 3.03 -11.18
N LEU A 46 -8.24 2.37 -12.11
CA LEU A 46 -8.30 2.72 -13.52
C LEU A 46 -9.66 2.44 -14.16
N GLN A 47 -10.38 1.39 -13.73
CA GLN A 47 -11.78 1.18 -14.13
C GLN A 47 -12.68 2.34 -13.69
N LEU A 48 -12.50 2.86 -12.47
CA LEU A 48 -13.24 4.04 -12.01
C LEU A 48 -12.89 5.31 -12.80
N VAL A 49 -11.66 5.42 -13.31
CA VAL A 49 -11.25 6.50 -14.21
C VAL A 49 -11.96 6.38 -15.56
N GLU A 50 -11.98 5.19 -16.15
CA GLU A 50 -12.67 4.91 -17.41
C GLU A 50 -14.19 5.18 -17.30
N GLU A 51 -14.78 4.92 -16.14
CA GLU A 51 -16.19 5.22 -15.84
C GLU A 51 -16.45 6.70 -15.52
N GLY A 52 -15.42 7.55 -15.48
CA GLY A 52 -15.54 8.97 -15.11
C GLY A 52 -15.90 9.22 -13.63
N LYS A 53 -15.79 8.20 -12.79
CA LYS A 53 -16.09 8.27 -11.34
C LYS A 53 -14.90 8.72 -10.51
N LEU A 54 -13.70 8.59 -11.05
CA LEU A 54 -12.46 8.99 -10.40
C LEU A 54 -11.59 9.80 -11.37
N ASP A 55 -11.11 10.94 -10.92
CA ASP A 55 -10.08 11.72 -11.59
C ASP A 55 -8.75 11.53 -10.87
N LEU A 56 -7.71 11.14 -11.63
CA LEU A 56 -6.37 10.91 -11.11
C LEU A 56 -5.71 12.21 -10.61
N ASP A 57 -6.07 13.35 -11.19
CA ASP A 57 -5.46 14.64 -10.88
C ASP A 57 -6.29 15.47 -9.90
N ALA A 58 -7.51 15.03 -9.58
CA ALA A 58 -8.31 15.61 -8.51
C ALA A 58 -7.66 15.38 -7.13
N PRO A 59 -7.87 16.30 -6.15
CA PRO A 59 -7.51 16.07 -4.76
C PRO A 59 -8.14 14.78 -4.23
N ALA A 60 -7.33 13.87 -3.69
CA ALA A 60 -7.78 12.57 -3.16
C ALA A 60 -8.79 12.72 -2.01
N LYS A 61 -8.75 13.84 -1.28
CA LYS A 61 -9.74 14.20 -0.25
C LYS A 61 -11.18 14.28 -0.76
N THR A 62 -11.37 14.44 -2.08
CA THR A 62 -12.69 14.37 -2.74
C THR A 62 -13.33 13.00 -2.57
N TYR A 63 -12.53 11.94 -2.57
CA TYR A 63 -12.98 10.55 -2.46
C TYR A 63 -12.77 9.98 -1.05
N ALA A 64 -11.74 10.44 -0.34
CA ALA A 64 -11.41 10.01 1.02
C ALA A 64 -11.07 11.23 1.91
N PRO A 65 -12.07 11.86 2.57
CA PRO A 65 -11.90 13.12 3.29
C PRO A 65 -10.78 13.16 4.33
N ASP A 66 -10.50 12.03 4.99
CA ASP A 66 -9.45 11.92 6.01
C ASP A 66 -8.05 12.20 5.46
N ILE A 67 -7.81 11.95 4.16
CA ILE A 67 -6.54 12.31 3.50
C ILE A 67 -6.30 13.82 3.58
N GLY A 68 -7.37 14.62 3.51
CA GLY A 68 -7.29 16.08 3.63
C GLY A 68 -6.90 16.58 5.03
N ARG A 69 -6.94 15.70 6.04
CA ARG A 69 -6.60 16.02 7.44
C ARG A 69 -5.16 15.66 7.79
N LEU A 70 -4.46 14.94 6.91
CA LEU A 70 -3.09 14.51 7.14
C LEU A 70 -2.15 15.71 7.28
N GLN A 71 -1.18 15.57 8.18
CA GLN A 71 -0.07 16.50 8.34
C GLN A 71 1.23 15.83 7.92
N VAL A 72 2.26 16.63 7.65
CA VAL A 72 3.60 16.12 7.38
C VAL A 72 4.42 16.23 8.66
N ILE A 73 4.99 15.10 9.09
CA ILE A 73 5.95 15.08 10.19
C ILE A 73 7.32 15.55 9.71
N GLU A 74 7.92 16.50 10.44
CA GLU A 74 9.26 17.04 10.18
C GLU A 74 10.30 16.57 11.20
N GLY A 75 9.87 15.78 12.19
CA GLY A 75 10.70 15.25 13.26
C GLY A 75 10.00 15.37 14.60
N PHE A 76 10.80 15.52 15.65
CA PHE A 76 10.35 15.65 17.03
C PHE A 76 11.01 16.87 17.67
N ASP A 77 10.37 17.48 18.66
CA ASP A 77 10.94 18.56 19.45
C ASP A 77 11.82 18.03 20.61
N ASP A 78 12.36 18.94 21.43
CA ASP A 78 13.22 18.59 22.57
C ASP A 78 12.50 17.77 23.66
N LYS A 79 11.16 17.79 23.66
CA LYS A 79 10.31 16.98 24.56
C LYS A 79 9.93 15.63 23.92
N GLY A 80 10.37 15.37 22.69
CA GLY A 80 10.02 14.18 21.95
C GLY A 80 8.60 14.20 21.37
N GLU A 81 7.96 15.37 21.27
CA GLU A 81 6.65 15.50 20.64
C GLU A 81 6.77 15.68 19.12
N PRO A 82 5.87 15.08 18.31
CA PRO A 82 5.92 15.22 16.85
C PRO A 82 5.77 16.67 16.39
N ARG A 83 6.71 17.12 15.56
CA ARG A 83 6.63 18.41 14.87
C ARG A 83 5.91 18.20 13.55
N LEU A 84 4.70 18.75 13.46
CA LEU A 84 3.83 18.62 12.30
C LEU A 84 3.71 19.94 11.55
N ARG A 85 3.56 19.86 10.23
CA ARG A 85 3.16 20.99 9.39
C ARG A 85 2.08 20.60 8.39
N ALA A 86 1.41 21.62 7.86
CA ALA A 86 0.51 21.44 6.74
C ALA A 86 1.24 20.90 5.49
N PRO A 87 0.57 20.06 4.67
CA PRO A 87 1.03 19.74 3.32
C PRO A 87 1.13 21.00 2.46
N LYS A 88 2.13 21.06 1.55
CA LYS A 88 2.32 22.22 0.64
C LYS A 88 1.31 22.28 -0.50
N ARG A 89 0.61 21.17 -0.74
CA ARG A 89 -0.43 20.99 -1.76
C ARG A 89 -1.31 19.82 -1.37
N ASP A 90 -2.49 19.74 -1.94
CA ASP A 90 -3.33 18.56 -1.82
C ASP A 90 -2.64 17.33 -2.44
N ILE A 91 -2.86 16.16 -1.82
CA ILE A 91 -2.48 14.87 -2.38
C ILE A 91 -3.49 14.53 -3.48
N THR A 92 -3.03 14.21 -4.69
CA THR A 92 -3.91 13.71 -5.76
C THR A 92 -3.99 12.20 -5.75
N THR A 93 -5.02 11.63 -6.39
CA THR A 93 -5.14 10.17 -6.50
C THR A 93 -3.96 9.56 -7.26
N ARG A 94 -3.43 10.25 -8.28
CA ARG A 94 -2.21 9.84 -9.00
C ARG A 94 -1.02 9.70 -8.06
N MET A 95 -0.84 10.63 -7.12
CA MET A 95 0.28 10.57 -6.17
C MET A 95 0.23 9.35 -5.27
N LEU A 96 -0.98 8.89 -4.90
CA LEU A 96 -1.17 7.64 -4.17
C LEU A 96 -0.78 6.43 -5.02
N MET A 97 -1.22 6.42 -6.29
CA MET A 97 -0.97 5.33 -7.24
C MET A 97 0.50 5.13 -7.59
N VAL A 98 1.29 6.20 -7.58
CA VAL A 98 2.73 6.16 -7.95
C VAL A 98 3.67 6.42 -6.78
N HIS A 99 3.17 6.25 -5.54
CA HIS A 99 3.97 6.37 -4.32
C HIS A 99 4.73 7.71 -4.16
N SER A 100 4.14 8.81 -4.61
CA SER A 100 4.72 10.17 -4.53
C SER A 100 3.95 11.11 -3.60
N ALA A 101 2.97 10.59 -2.87
CA ALA A 101 2.19 11.34 -1.86
C ALA A 101 2.98 11.65 -0.57
N GLY A 102 4.14 11.03 -0.36
CA GLY A 102 4.96 11.20 0.85
C GLY A 102 4.58 10.29 2.03
N LEU A 103 3.73 9.28 1.78
CA LEU A 103 3.37 8.24 2.76
C LEU A 103 4.47 7.17 2.82
N SER A 104 4.76 6.68 4.03
CA SER A 104 5.75 5.62 4.28
C SER A 104 5.17 4.55 5.21
N TYR A 105 5.93 3.49 5.43
CA TYR A 105 5.66 2.51 6.49
C TYR A 105 6.65 2.62 7.64
N ASP A 106 6.22 2.21 8.83
CA ASP A 106 6.98 2.21 10.07
C ASP A 106 8.17 1.23 10.04
N PHE A 107 8.08 0.13 9.30
CA PHE A 107 9.17 -0.84 9.19
C PHE A 107 10.30 -0.42 8.22
N ILE A 108 10.15 0.68 7.47
CA ILE A 108 11.20 1.22 6.56
C ILE A 108 11.57 2.67 6.87
N ASN A 109 10.91 3.32 7.83
CA ASN A 109 11.14 4.73 8.13
C ASN A 109 11.22 4.95 9.65
N HIS A 110 12.39 5.40 10.11
CA HIS A 110 12.67 5.59 11.54
C HIS A 110 11.70 6.57 12.23
N THR A 111 11.25 7.62 11.54
CA THR A 111 10.28 8.57 12.09
C THR A 111 8.92 7.90 12.32
N TYR A 112 8.45 7.10 11.36
CA TYR A 112 7.18 6.37 11.48
C TYR A 112 7.29 5.24 12.51
N ASN A 113 8.42 4.55 12.57
CA ASN A 113 8.69 3.55 13.60
C ASN A 113 8.57 4.15 15.00
N ARG A 114 9.20 5.31 15.21
CA ARG A 114 9.15 6.02 16.49
C ARG A 114 7.72 6.44 16.86
N LEU A 115 6.94 6.94 15.90
CA LEU A 115 5.53 7.24 16.12
C LEU A 115 4.74 6.00 16.57
N ALA A 116 5.00 4.85 15.95
CA ALA A 116 4.32 3.61 16.30
C ALA A 116 4.67 3.10 17.70
N GLN A 117 5.95 3.15 18.06
CA GLN A 117 6.44 2.65 19.35
C GLN A 117 6.13 3.59 20.53
N GLU A 118 6.24 4.91 20.33
CA GLU A 118 6.21 5.88 21.44
C GLU A 118 4.92 6.69 21.52
N LYS A 119 4.18 6.81 20.41
CA LYS A 119 3.03 7.73 20.31
C LYS A 119 1.70 7.03 20.00
N GLY A 120 1.68 5.70 20.03
CA GLY A 120 0.45 4.90 19.89
C GLY A 120 -0.12 4.87 18.46
N GLN A 121 0.66 5.27 17.45
CA GLN A 121 0.26 5.10 16.06
C GLN A 121 0.22 3.59 15.73
N PRO A 122 -0.89 3.03 15.23
CA PRO A 122 -0.91 1.62 14.87
C PRO A 122 0.13 1.29 13.80
N SER A 123 0.90 0.23 14.02
CA SER A 123 1.79 -0.33 13.00
C SER A 123 0.97 -1.09 11.95
N VAL A 124 1.48 -1.20 10.73
CA VAL A 124 0.83 -2.01 9.68
C VAL A 124 1.26 -3.48 9.69
N ILE A 125 2.22 -3.84 10.55
CA ILE A 125 2.77 -5.22 10.64
C ILE A 125 2.40 -5.95 11.94
N THR A 126 1.95 -5.23 12.97
CA THR A 126 1.60 -5.78 14.30
C THR A 126 0.26 -5.25 14.75
#